data_AF-A0A6V8MWR2-F1
#
_entry.id   AF-A0A6V8MWR2-F1
#
_cell.length_a   1.000
_cell.length_b   1.000
_cell.length_c   1.000
_cell.angle_alpha   90.00
_cell.angle_beta   90.00
_cell.angle_gamma   90.00
#
_symmetry.space_group_name_H-M   'P 1'
#
loop_
_entity.id
_entity.type
_entity.pdbx_description
1 polymer ?
#
loop_
_entity_poly.entity_id
_entity_poly.type
_entity_poly.pdbx_seq_one_letter_code
_entity_poly.pdbx_strand_id
1 'polypeptide(L)'
;MDNDVTMLVKGCDPAGCQGLCCYDGVYLLPGEDELIRAVVGRYPEHFAGLPGEYIVAGSWPDGTRGVKTATRPFAFTTDAFPPHFNHTRCVFATSDHMCLLQGLAVHLGVHKWTFKPTACWLFPLTIKEGELAPPPLPGEPDPDYVDESYPGYVTFVPCGTFAPDGNPWQQAFADEIAFFDAVDQLPLWANRGLPLEEIIERAKP
;
A
#
# COMPACT_ATOMS: atom_id res chain seq x y z
N MET A 1 -5.94 34.91 -9.24
CA MET A 1 -4.92 34.10 -9.92
C MET A 1 -4.52 33.08 -8.88
N ASP A 2 -5.30 32.01 -8.78
CA ASP A 2 -4.98 30.93 -7.87
C ASP A 2 -3.79 30.20 -8.47
N ASN A 3 -2.63 30.36 -7.83
CA ASN A 3 -1.50 29.50 -8.10
C ASN A 3 -1.90 28.12 -7.57
N ASP A 4 -2.46 27.29 -8.44
CA ASP A 4 -2.76 25.90 -8.15
C ASP A 4 -1.41 25.19 -7.90
N VAL A 5 -1.00 25.10 -6.63
CA VAL A 5 0.28 24.51 -6.25
C VAL A 5 0.19 23.02 -6.56
N THR A 6 0.90 22.60 -7.59
CA THR A 6 0.93 21.18 -7.99
C THR A 6 1.86 20.42 -7.04
N MET A 7 1.36 19.32 -6.47
CA MET A 7 2.17 18.38 -5.70
C MET A 7 3.20 17.70 -6.61
N LEU A 8 4.49 17.89 -6.31
CA LEU A 8 5.61 17.27 -6.99
C LEU A 8 6.19 16.18 -6.09
N VAL A 9 6.37 14.98 -6.63
CA VAL A 9 6.80 13.80 -5.86
C VAL A 9 7.72 12.91 -6.68
N LYS A 10 8.51 12.10 -5.99
CA LYS A 10 9.20 10.97 -6.60
C LYS A 10 8.26 9.77 -6.62
N GLY A 11 8.21 9.04 -7.73
CA GLY A 11 7.41 7.82 -7.82
C GLY A 11 7.89 6.73 -6.86
N CYS A 12 7.14 5.63 -6.80
CA CYS A 12 7.48 4.49 -5.95
C CYS A 12 8.83 3.85 -6.36
N ASP A 13 9.78 3.79 -5.42
CA ASP A 13 11.06 3.09 -5.57
C ASP A 13 11.34 2.22 -4.32
N PRO A 14 10.81 0.99 -4.27
CA PRO A 14 11.01 0.10 -3.12
C PRO A 14 12.47 -0.29 -2.89
N ALA A 15 13.30 -0.30 -3.94
CA ALA A 15 14.73 -0.57 -3.81
C ALA A 15 15.45 0.59 -3.10
N GLY A 16 15.12 1.84 -3.48
CA GLY A 16 15.65 3.05 -2.85
C GLY A 16 15.15 3.29 -1.44
N CYS A 17 13.87 2.99 -1.14
CA CYS A 17 13.28 3.24 0.19
C CYS A 17 13.19 1.98 1.09
N GLN A 18 13.69 0.84 0.62
CA GLN A 18 13.61 -0.46 1.28
C GLN A 18 12.17 -0.95 1.57
N GLY A 19 11.18 -0.44 0.83
CA GLY A 19 9.77 -0.75 1.04
C GLY A 19 9.22 -0.12 2.32
N LEU A 20 9.58 1.14 2.62
CA LEU A 20 9.19 1.83 3.85
C LEU A 20 7.67 1.86 4.09
N CYS A 21 6.86 1.84 3.02
CA CYS A 21 5.40 1.73 3.14
C CYS A 21 4.90 0.41 3.78
N CYS A 22 5.78 -0.58 3.94
CA CYS A 22 5.46 -1.85 4.59
C CYS A 22 5.78 -1.86 6.09
N TYR A 23 6.28 -0.76 6.69
CA TYR A 23 6.90 -0.81 8.03
C TYR A 23 5.95 -1.36 9.11
N ASP A 24 4.67 -1.00 9.08
CA ASP A 24 3.68 -1.45 10.04
C ASP A 24 2.64 -2.43 9.44
N GLY A 25 2.89 -2.95 8.24
CA GLY A 25 1.86 -3.70 7.51
C GLY A 25 0.71 -2.79 7.06
N VAL A 26 -0.45 -3.38 6.76
CA VAL A 26 -1.60 -2.64 6.22
C VAL A 26 -2.90 -3.15 6.82
N TYR A 27 -3.79 -2.22 7.21
CA TYR A 27 -5.16 -2.52 7.59
C TYR A 27 -5.98 -2.88 6.36
N LEU A 28 -6.81 -3.91 6.49
CA LEU A 28 -7.53 -4.49 5.38
C LEU A 28 -8.98 -4.02 5.37
N LEU A 29 -9.48 -3.70 4.18
CA LEU A 29 -10.89 -3.42 3.95
C LEU A 29 -11.71 -4.73 3.98
N PRO A 30 -13.04 -4.65 4.17
CA PRO A 30 -13.88 -5.84 4.22
C PRO A 30 -13.64 -6.76 3.02
N GLY A 31 -13.33 -8.02 3.31
CA GLY A 31 -13.11 -9.08 2.33
C GLY A 31 -11.69 -9.18 1.75
N GLU A 32 -10.83 -8.18 1.95
CA GLU A 32 -9.41 -8.26 1.54
C GLU A 32 -8.66 -9.39 2.27
N ASP A 33 -9.00 -9.64 3.54
CA ASP A 33 -8.40 -10.73 4.31
C ASP A 33 -8.81 -12.10 3.78
N GLU A 34 -10.08 -12.26 3.40
CA GLU A 34 -10.59 -13.48 2.77
C GLU A 34 -9.89 -13.74 1.43
N LEU A 35 -9.71 -12.72 0.59
CA LEU A 35 -8.96 -12.84 -0.67
C LEU A 35 -7.52 -13.28 -0.41
N ILE A 36 -6.82 -12.61 0.49
CA ILE A 36 -5.43 -12.93 0.79
C ILE A 36 -5.31 -14.37 1.29
N ARG A 37 -6.22 -14.81 2.17
CA ARG A 37 -6.24 -16.20 2.66
C ARG A 37 -6.52 -17.19 1.54
N ALA A 38 -7.45 -16.89 0.64
CA ALA A 38 -7.74 -17.73 -0.53
C ALA A 38 -6.52 -17.86 -1.45
N VAL A 39 -5.85 -16.73 -1.75
CA VAL A 39 -4.64 -16.69 -2.57
C VAL A 39 -3.50 -17.48 -1.93
N VAL A 40 -3.22 -17.25 -0.64
CA VAL A 40 -2.18 -17.98 0.09
C VAL A 40 -2.48 -19.48 0.14
N GLY A 41 -3.73 -19.86 0.41
CA GLY A 41 -4.15 -21.26 0.42
C GLY A 41 -4.07 -21.93 -0.95
N ARG A 42 -4.31 -21.20 -2.04
CA ARG A 42 -4.26 -21.71 -3.40
C ARG A 42 -2.85 -21.90 -3.95
N TYR A 43 -1.91 -21.07 -3.50
CA TYR A 43 -0.51 -21.03 -3.97
C TYR A 43 0.51 -21.14 -2.82
N PRO A 44 0.44 -22.19 -1.98
CA PRO A 44 1.23 -22.26 -0.76
C PRO A 44 2.75 -22.27 -0.99
N GLU A 45 3.22 -22.82 -2.12
CA GLU A 45 4.64 -22.84 -2.48
C GLU A 45 5.21 -21.43 -2.69
N HIS A 46 4.43 -20.51 -3.28
CA HIS A 46 4.82 -19.12 -3.47
C HIS A 46 4.95 -18.36 -2.14
N PHE A 47 4.19 -18.80 -1.13
CA PHE A 47 4.13 -18.17 0.19
C PHE A 47 4.80 -18.98 1.30
N ALA A 48 5.69 -19.93 0.94
CA ALA A 48 6.30 -20.85 1.91
C ALA A 48 7.09 -20.15 3.05
N GLY A 49 7.51 -18.89 2.85
CA GLY A 49 8.19 -18.08 3.86
C GLY A 49 7.28 -17.27 4.78
N LEU A 50 5.96 -17.34 4.64
CA LEU A 50 5.03 -16.66 5.56
C LEU A 50 5.01 -17.34 6.94
N PRO A 51 4.85 -16.57 8.02
CA PRO A 51 4.53 -17.14 9.33
C PRO A 51 3.14 -17.81 9.30
N GLY A 52 2.87 -18.68 10.29
CA GLY A 52 1.57 -19.32 10.43
C GLY A 52 0.40 -18.33 10.53
N GLU A 53 0.63 -17.19 11.21
CA GLU A 53 -0.30 -16.05 11.23
C GLU A 53 0.26 -14.89 10.41
N TYR A 54 -0.33 -14.62 9.25
CA TYR A 54 0.04 -13.52 8.36
C TYR A 54 -1.03 -12.40 8.28
N ILE A 55 -2.17 -12.60 8.94
CA ILE A 55 -3.21 -11.60 9.18
C ILE A 55 -3.56 -11.65 10.66
N VAL A 56 -3.49 -10.49 11.32
CA VAL A 56 -3.62 -10.33 12.78
C VAL A 56 -4.60 -9.20 13.12
N ALA A 57 -5.08 -9.17 14.35
CA ALA A 57 -5.79 -8.02 14.87
C ALA A 57 -4.82 -6.83 15.05
N GLY A 58 -5.26 -5.64 14.68
CA GLY A 58 -4.51 -4.39 14.83
C GLY A 58 -5.32 -3.32 15.55
N SER A 59 -4.62 -2.42 16.22
CA SER A 59 -5.17 -1.19 16.78
C SER A 59 -4.29 -0.02 16.36
N TRP A 60 -4.89 0.99 15.75
CA TRP A 60 -4.22 2.24 15.41
C TRP A 60 -4.23 3.18 16.62
N PRO A 61 -3.28 4.14 16.75
CA PRO A 61 -3.20 5.01 17.92
C PRO A 61 -4.45 5.89 18.16
N ASP A 62 -5.23 6.19 17.11
CA ASP A 62 -6.51 6.92 17.22
C ASP A 62 -7.66 6.08 17.82
N GLY A 63 -7.42 4.80 18.13
CA GLY A 63 -8.41 3.86 18.65
C GLY A 63 -9.09 3.01 17.58
N THR A 64 -8.79 3.21 16.29
CA THR A 64 -9.28 2.38 15.19
C THR A 64 -8.82 0.93 15.36
N ARG A 65 -9.75 -0.01 15.18
CA ARG A 65 -9.49 -1.46 15.29
C ARG A 65 -9.88 -2.15 14.00
N GLY A 66 -9.12 -3.16 13.63
CA GLY A 66 -9.38 -3.94 12.43
C GLY A 66 -8.44 -5.13 12.31
N VAL A 67 -8.50 -5.81 11.16
CA VAL A 67 -7.51 -6.82 10.80
C VAL A 67 -6.46 -6.18 9.89
N LYS A 68 -5.21 -6.60 10.05
CA LYS A 68 -4.08 -6.11 9.27
C LYS A 68 -3.12 -7.23 8.92
N THR A 69 -2.28 -7.03 7.92
CA THR A 69 -1.17 -7.95 7.66
C THR A 69 -0.19 -7.97 8.84
N ALA A 70 0.30 -9.15 9.20
CA ALA A 70 1.32 -9.28 10.23
C ALA A 70 2.64 -8.59 9.83
N THR A 71 3.45 -8.28 10.82
CA THR A 71 4.79 -7.72 10.63
C THR A 71 5.85 -8.62 11.25
N ARG A 72 7.11 -8.42 10.83
CA ARG A 72 8.30 -9.07 11.39
C ARG A 72 9.39 -8.02 11.64
N PRO A 73 10.35 -8.25 12.55
CA PRO A 73 11.46 -7.33 12.76
C PRO A 73 12.23 -7.04 11.46
N PHE A 74 12.53 -5.77 11.22
CA PHE A 74 13.31 -5.32 10.08
C PHE A 74 13.99 -3.98 10.38
N ALA A 75 15.31 -3.94 10.25
CA ALA A 75 16.09 -2.73 10.45
C ALA A 75 16.25 -2.00 9.11
N PHE A 76 15.45 -0.97 8.89
CA PHE A 76 15.67 -0.05 7.78
C PHE A 76 17.01 0.66 7.97
N THR A 77 17.78 0.78 6.90
CA THR A 77 19.09 1.46 6.90
C THR A 77 19.05 2.76 6.11
N THR A 78 17.85 3.26 5.81
CA THR A 78 17.68 4.56 5.16
C THR A 78 18.02 5.66 6.16
N ASP A 79 18.89 6.59 5.80
CA ASP A 79 19.33 7.70 6.69
C ASP A 79 18.16 8.57 7.18
N ALA A 80 17.04 8.57 6.46
CA ALA A 80 15.82 9.31 6.78
C ALA A 80 14.71 8.43 7.42
N PHE A 81 15.06 7.31 8.09
CA PHE A 81 14.06 6.48 8.74
C PHE A 81 13.32 7.27 9.85
N PRO A 82 11.98 7.39 9.80
CA PRO A 82 11.23 8.21 10.75
C PRO A 82 11.36 7.68 12.19
N PRO A 83 11.72 8.52 13.18
CA PRO A 83 11.96 8.07 14.55
C PRO A 83 10.75 7.45 15.25
N HIS A 84 9.53 7.81 14.85
CA HIS A 84 8.29 7.26 15.40
C HIS A 84 7.84 5.97 14.70
N PHE A 85 8.53 5.53 13.64
CA PHE A 85 8.25 4.25 13.01
C PHE A 85 8.90 3.11 13.78
N ASN A 86 8.19 1.99 13.85
CA ASN A 86 8.74 0.77 14.42
C ASN A 86 9.67 0.08 13.41
N HIS A 87 10.74 -0.54 13.91
CA HIS A 87 11.67 -1.36 13.12
C HIS A 87 11.07 -2.73 12.75
N THR A 88 9.97 -2.69 12.03
CA THR A 88 9.22 -3.84 11.55
C THR A 88 8.95 -3.72 10.05
N ARG A 89 8.53 -4.82 9.43
CA ARG A 89 8.08 -4.82 8.03
C ARG A 89 7.03 -5.88 7.83
N CYS A 90 6.07 -5.61 6.95
CA CYS A 90 5.04 -6.55 6.52
C CYS A 90 5.63 -7.91 6.15
N VAL A 91 5.00 -8.99 6.58
CA VAL A 91 5.46 -10.36 6.30
C VAL A 91 5.41 -10.72 4.81
N PHE A 92 4.58 -10.00 4.03
CA PHE A 92 4.51 -10.15 2.57
C PHE A 92 5.63 -9.44 1.81
N ALA A 93 6.45 -8.61 2.47
CA ALA A 93 7.56 -7.94 1.81
C ALA A 93 8.72 -8.92 1.56
N THR A 94 9.30 -8.92 0.37
CA THR A 94 10.40 -9.80 -0.04
C THR A 94 11.77 -9.20 0.29
N SER A 95 12.86 -9.99 0.22
CA SER A 95 14.21 -9.52 0.57
C SER A 95 14.72 -8.39 -0.34
N ASP A 96 14.25 -8.35 -1.58
CA ASP A 96 14.46 -7.28 -2.57
C ASP A 96 13.46 -6.11 -2.45
N HIS A 97 12.78 -6.00 -1.31
CA HIS A 97 11.85 -4.91 -0.97
C HIS A 97 10.56 -4.86 -1.81
N MET A 98 10.31 -5.90 -2.60
CA MET A 98 9.06 -6.08 -3.34
C MET A 98 7.98 -6.73 -2.46
N CYS A 99 6.85 -7.14 -3.07
CA CYS A 99 5.70 -7.71 -2.38
C CYS A 99 5.34 -9.08 -2.97
N LEU A 100 5.17 -10.10 -2.12
CA LEU A 100 4.82 -11.47 -2.53
C LEU A 100 3.50 -11.53 -3.30
N LEU A 101 2.47 -10.78 -2.87
CA LEU A 101 1.16 -10.74 -3.54
C LEU A 101 1.27 -10.17 -4.95
N GLN A 102 2.08 -9.11 -5.12
CA GLN A 102 2.39 -8.52 -6.42
C GLN A 102 3.18 -9.48 -7.30
N GLY A 103 4.21 -10.12 -6.74
CA GLY A 103 5.03 -11.10 -7.45
C GLY A 103 4.20 -12.26 -7.99
N LEU A 104 3.23 -12.74 -7.21
CA LEU A 104 2.30 -13.77 -7.67
C LEU A 104 1.41 -13.27 -8.81
N ALA A 105 0.84 -12.07 -8.68
CA ALA A 105 -0.01 -11.50 -9.71
C ALA A 105 0.72 -11.39 -11.06
N VAL A 106 1.96 -10.90 -11.05
CA VAL A 106 2.84 -10.87 -12.22
C VAL A 106 3.12 -12.27 -12.75
N HIS A 107 3.41 -13.24 -11.87
CA HIS A 107 3.66 -14.63 -12.27
C HIS A 107 2.44 -15.27 -12.96
N LEU A 108 1.23 -14.95 -12.53
CA LEU A 108 -0.01 -15.44 -13.13
C LEU A 108 -0.44 -14.68 -14.39
N GLY A 109 0.29 -13.64 -14.80
CA GLY A 109 -0.03 -12.84 -15.98
C GLY A 109 -1.27 -11.96 -15.82
N VAL A 110 -1.64 -11.62 -14.58
CA VAL A 110 -2.70 -10.66 -14.26
C VAL A 110 -2.09 -9.33 -13.82
N HIS A 111 -2.92 -8.29 -13.66
CA HIS A 111 -2.42 -6.97 -13.22
C HIS A 111 -1.58 -7.05 -11.93
N LYS A 112 -0.48 -6.31 -11.81
CA LYS A 112 0.46 -6.39 -10.67
C LYS A 112 -0.18 -6.14 -9.29
N TRP A 113 -1.36 -5.52 -9.28
CA TRP A 113 -2.09 -5.22 -8.06
C TRP A 113 -3.27 -6.15 -7.78
N THR A 114 -3.45 -7.22 -8.59
CA THR A 114 -4.57 -8.19 -8.50
C THR A 114 -4.90 -8.64 -7.08
N PHE A 115 -3.87 -8.96 -6.30
CA PHE A 115 -4.04 -9.49 -4.95
C PHE A 115 -3.57 -8.54 -3.85
N LYS A 116 -3.17 -7.31 -4.20
CA LYS A 116 -2.71 -6.34 -3.20
C LYS A 116 -3.91 -5.69 -2.52
N PRO A 117 -3.84 -5.45 -1.20
CA PRO A 117 -4.76 -4.55 -0.50
C PRO A 117 -4.84 -3.19 -1.18
N THR A 118 -6.02 -2.60 -1.16
CA THR A 118 -6.33 -1.29 -1.75
C THR A 118 -5.38 -0.22 -1.24
N ALA A 119 -5.24 -0.14 0.09
CA ALA A 119 -4.31 0.79 0.71
C ALA A 119 -2.84 0.57 0.29
N CYS A 120 -2.42 -0.65 -0.07
CA CYS A 120 -1.03 -0.90 -0.46
C CYS A 120 -0.67 -0.44 -1.87
N TRP A 121 -1.57 -0.61 -2.85
CA TRP A 121 -1.27 -0.20 -4.23
C TRP A 121 -1.64 1.26 -4.49
N LEU A 122 -2.61 1.80 -3.75
CA LEU A 122 -3.04 3.18 -3.91
C LEU A 122 -2.09 4.17 -3.22
N PHE A 123 -1.42 3.75 -2.16
CA PHE A 123 -0.51 4.60 -1.40
C PHE A 123 0.59 5.21 -2.27
N PRO A 124 0.88 6.52 -2.15
CA PRO A 124 0.45 7.46 -1.10
C PRO A 124 -0.79 8.29 -1.46
N LEU A 125 -1.54 7.92 -2.51
CA LEU A 125 -2.79 8.59 -2.86
C LEU A 125 -3.89 8.25 -1.87
N THR A 126 -4.87 9.15 -1.76
CA THR A 126 -6.09 8.94 -0.99
C THR A 126 -7.32 9.11 -1.88
N ILE A 127 -8.47 8.62 -1.43
CA ILE A 127 -9.75 8.86 -2.10
C ILE A 127 -10.50 9.90 -1.28
N LYS A 128 -10.82 11.04 -1.89
CA LYS A 128 -11.65 12.10 -1.29
C LYS A 128 -12.87 12.32 -2.19
N GLU A 129 -14.06 12.17 -1.62
CA GLU A 129 -15.33 12.36 -2.34
C GLU A 129 -15.47 11.52 -3.63
N GLY A 130 -14.83 10.34 -3.67
CA GLY A 130 -14.85 9.44 -4.82
C GLY A 130 -13.77 9.71 -5.86
N GLU A 131 -12.94 10.74 -5.68
CA GLU A 131 -11.85 11.10 -6.58
C GLU A 131 -10.48 10.86 -5.92
N LEU A 132 -9.46 10.64 -6.75
CA LEU A 132 -8.08 10.54 -6.29
C LEU A 132 -7.56 11.91 -5.83
N ALA A 133 -6.99 11.93 -4.64
CA ALA A 133 -6.31 13.08 -4.08
C ALA A 133 -4.81 12.78 -3.91
N PRO A 134 -3.93 13.77 -4.18
CA PRO A 134 -2.50 13.62 -3.97
C PRO A 134 -2.14 13.48 -2.49
N PRO A 135 -0.88 13.14 -2.19
CA PRO A 135 -0.33 13.31 -0.84
C PRO A 135 -0.38 14.79 -0.41
N PRO A 136 -0.35 15.08 0.90
CA PRO A 136 -0.43 16.46 1.41
C PRO A 136 0.67 17.37 0.89
N LEU A 137 0.32 18.61 0.56
CA LEU A 137 1.30 19.65 0.24
C LEU A 137 2.08 20.08 1.51
N PRO A 138 3.26 20.69 1.36
CA PRO A 138 3.99 21.23 2.50
C PRO A 138 3.13 22.19 3.34
N GLY A 139 2.99 21.89 4.63
CA GLY A 139 2.18 22.68 5.57
C GLY A 139 0.74 22.19 5.74
N GLU A 140 0.29 21.24 4.93
CA GLU A 140 -0.98 20.53 5.15
C GLU A 140 -0.80 19.40 6.18
N PRO A 141 -1.85 19.06 6.94
CA PRO A 141 -1.78 17.96 7.89
C PRO A 141 -1.64 16.61 7.17
N ASP A 142 -0.83 15.73 7.73
CA ASP A 142 -0.75 14.34 7.31
C ASP A 142 -2.09 13.63 7.59
N PRO A 143 -2.62 12.82 6.66
CA PRO A 143 -3.89 12.10 6.88
C PRO A 143 -3.82 11.12 8.05
N ASP A 144 -2.62 10.65 8.41
CA ASP A 144 -2.39 9.72 9.52
C ASP A 144 -1.85 10.44 10.77
N TYR A 145 -1.95 11.77 10.85
CA TYR A 145 -1.60 12.52 12.05
C TYR A 145 -2.51 12.11 13.23
N VAL A 146 -1.90 11.81 14.38
CA VAL A 146 -2.62 11.55 15.63
C VAL A 146 -2.32 12.63 16.66
N ASP A 147 -1.05 12.80 16.99
CA ASP A 147 -0.53 13.79 17.94
C ASP A 147 0.98 14.00 17.73
N GLU A 148 1.65 14.75 18.62
CA GLU A 148 3.09 15.00 18.54
C GLU A 148 3.97 13.74 18.59
N SER A 149 3.47 12.63 19.15
CA SER A 149 4.17 11.35 19.21
C SER A 149 4.02 10.53 17.92
N TYR A 150 2.98 10.81 17.13
CA TYR A 150 2.76 10.21 15.83
C TYR A 150 2.31 11.30 14.83
N PRO A 151 3.28 12.03 14.24
CA PRO A 151 3.00 13.20 13.40
C PRO A 151 2.51 12.88 11.99
N GLY A 152 2.44 11.60 11.61
CA GLY A 152 1.96 11.18 10.30
C GLY A 152 2.71 9.99 9.72
N TYR A 153 2.25 9.54 8.56
CA TYR A 153 2.83 8.42 7.83
C TYR A 153 3.16 8.79 6.39
N VAL A 154 2.20 9.37 5.66
CA VAL A 154 2.31 9.66 4.22
C VAL A 154 3.45 10.63 3.92
N THR A 155 3.56 11.72 4.67
CA THR A 155 4.57 12.76 4.46
C THR A 155 5.98 12.34 4.92
N PHE A 156 6.11 11.17 5.55
CA PHE A 156 7.36 10.59 6.05
C PHE A 156 7.91 9.45 5.18
N VAL A 157 7.26 9.16 4.04
CA VAL A 157 7.77 8.23 3.03
C VAL A 157 8.23 8.98 1.77
N PRO A 158 9.29 8.52 1.07
CA PRO A 158 9.83 9.26 -0.08
C PRO A 158 8.83 9.57 -1.20
N CYS A 159 7.85 8.68 -1.43
CA CYS A 159 6.84 8.89 -2.46
C CYS A 159 5.69 9.81 -2.01
N GLY A 160 5.49 10.02 -0.71
CA GLY A 160 4.43 10.88 -0.17
C GLY A 160 4.92 12.26 0.25
N THR A 161 6.24 12.48 0.31
CA THR A 161 6.84 13.79 0.61
C THR A 161 7.01 14.63 -0.65
N PHE A 162 6.76 15.94 -0.55
CA PHE A 162 7.04 16.90 -1.61
C PHE A 162 8.52 16.88 -2.01
N ALA A 163 8.78 16.76 -3.31
CA ALA A 163 10.11 16.73 -3.90
C ALA A 163 10.18 17.78 -5.04
N PRO A 164 10.95 18.89 -4.86
CA PRO A 164 11.09 19.92 -5.90
C PRO A 164 11.67 19.40 -7.22
N ASP A 165 12.45 18.32 -7.16
CA ASP A 165 13.02 17.60 -8.31
C ASP A 165 12.16 16.41 -8.77
N GLY A 166 10.93 16.28 -8.24
CA GLY A 166 9.96 15.26 -8.60
C GLY A 166 9.11 15.62 -9.82
N ASN A 167 8.18 14.75 -10.14
CA ASN A 167 7.18 14.95 -11.20
C ASN A 167 5.84 15.36 -10.57
N PRO A 168 4.94 16.01 -11.33
CA PRO A 168 3.55 16.14 -10.94
C PRO A 168 2.98 14.78 -10.53
N TRP A 169 2.23 14.72 -9.41
CA TRP A 169 1.74 13.47 -8.85
C TRP A 169 0.95 12.62 -9.86
N GLN A 170 0.21 13.25 -10.78
CA GLN A 170 -0.52 12.55 -11.83
C GLN A 170 0.41 11.78 -12.79
N GLN A 171 1.63 12.26 -13.00
CA GLN A 171 2.65 11.58 -13.79
C GLN A 171 3.39 10.54 -12.96
N ALA A 172 3.70 10.86 -11.70
CA ALA A 172 4.42 9.96 -10.81
C ALA A 172 3.61 8.70 -10.45
N PHE A 173 2.28 8.81 -10.44
CA PHE A 173 1.34 7.75 -10.08
C PHE A 173 0.39 7.40 -11.24
N ALA A 174 0.85 7.54 -12.48
CA ALA A 174 0.03 7.29 -13.66
C ALA A 174 -0.51 5.86 -13.71
N ASP A 175 0.27 4.87 -13.24
CA ASP A 175 -0.18 3.48 -13.16
C ASP A 175 -1.30 3.32 -12.14
N GLU A 176 -1.17 3.94 -10.96
CA GLU A 176 -2.15 3.90 -9.86
C GLU A 176 -3.47 4.52 -10.30
N ILE A 177 -3.40 5.66 -10.99
CA ILE A 177 -4.55 6.35 -11.57
C ILE A 177 -5.19 5.49 -12.66
N ALA A 178 -4.42 4.95 -13.61
CA ALA A 178 -4.96 4.11 -14.67
C ALA A 178 -5.64 2.85 -14.11
N PHE A 179 -5.08 2.25 -13.06
CA PHE A 179 -5.70 1.11 -12.40
C PHE A 179 -6.96 1.51 -11.65
N PHE A 180 -6.95 2.65 -10.93
CA PHE A 180 -8.12 3.22 -10.27
C PHE A 180 -9.28 3.47 -11.24
N ASP A 181 -9.01 4.02 -12.41
CA ASP A 181 -10.03 4.30 -13.44
C ASP A 181 -10.59 3.02 -14.07
N ALA A 182 -9.75 1.98 -14.21
CA ALA A 182 -10.15 0.71 -14.79
C ALA A 182 -10.88 -0.21 -13.79
N VAL A 183 -10.68 -0.01 -12.48
CA VAL A 183 -11.27 -0.86 -11.46
C VAL A 183 -12.72 -0.44 -11.21
N ASP A 184 -13.59 -1.18 -11.87
CA ASP A 184 -15.03 -0.95 -12.02
C ASP A 184 -15.81 -0.75 -10.68
N GLN A 185 -15.25 -1.17 -9.52
CA GLN A 185 -15.75 -0.84 -8.17
C GLN A 185 -14.66 -0.86 -7.08
N LEU A 186 -14.20 0.30 -6.61
CA LEU A 186 -13.42 0.42 -5.38
C LEU A 186 -14.31 0.60 -4.14
N PRO A 187 -13.92 0.06 -2.98
CA PRO A 187 -12.83 -0.88 -2.71
C PRO A 187 -13.22 -2.37 -2.83
N LEU A 188 -14.39 -2.67 -3.41
CA LEU A 188 -14.92 -4.05 -3.50
C LEU A 188 -14.16 -4.96 -4.47
N TRP A 189 -13.17 -4.43 -5.17
CA TRP A 189 -12.26 -5.16 -6.04
C TRP A 189 -11.68 -6.43 -5.40
N ALA A 190 -11.25 -6.35 -4.14
CA ALA A 190 -10.55 -7.47 -3.52
C ALA A 190 -11.50 -8.61 -3.13
N ASN A 191 -12.79 -8.36 -2.90
CA ASN A 191 -13.72 -9.46 -2.66
C ASN A 191 -15.16 -9.03 -2.90
N ARG A 192 -15.61 -9.15 -4.16
CA ARG A 192 -17.03 -9.09 -4.54
C ARG A 192 -17.82 -10.34 -4.07
N GLY A 193 -17.29 -11.15 -3.16
CA GLY A 193 -17.75 -12.52 -2.91
C GLY A 193 -17.52 -13.44 -4.11
N LEU A 194 -16.63 -13.06 -5.03
CA LEU A 194 -16.32 -13.83 -6.22
C LEU A 194 -15.28 -14.92 -5.89
N PRO A 195 -15.41 -16.12 -6.49
CA PRO A 195 -14.35 -17.12 -6.42
C PRO A 195 -13.02 -16.58 -6.97
N LEU A 196 -11.91 -17.03 -6.38
CA LEU A 196 -10.56 -16.61 -6.78
C LEU A 196 -10.29 -16.83 -8.28
N GLU A 197 -10.78 -17.94 -8.84
CA GLU A 197 -10.64 -18.27 -10.26
C GLU A 197 -11.32 -17.23 -11.17
N GLU A 198 -12.47 -16.72 -10.74
CA GLU A 198 -13.20 -15.69 -11.47
C GLU A 198 -12.47 -14.34 -11.39
N ILE A 199 -11.88 -14.02 -10.24
CA ILE A 199 -11.04 -12.83 -10.06
C ILE A 199 -9.84 -12.91 -11.02
N ILE A 200 -9.14 -14.04 -11.06
CA ILE A 200 -7.99 -14.25 -11.95
C ILE A 200 -8.40 -14.10 -13.41
N GLU A 201 -9.52 -14.72 -13.82
CA GLU A 201 -9.96 -14.67 -15.22
C GLU A 201 -10.33 -13.25 -15.65
N ARG A 202 -11.01 -12.49 -14.79
CA ARG A 202 -11.38 -11.09 -15.07
C ARG A 202 -10.18 -10.14 -15.05
N ALA A 203 -9.11 -10.50 -14.36
CA ALA A 203 -7.90 -9.68 -14.23
C ALA A 203 -6.84 -9.95 -15.32
N LYS A 204 -7.13 -10.86 -16.25
CA LYS A 204 -6.28 -11.07 -17.44
C LYS A 204 -6.47 -9.91 -18.44
N PRO A 205 -5.41 -9.52 -19.16
CA PRO A 205 -5.48 -8.50 -20.21
C PRO A 205 -6.45 -8.86 -21.36
#